data_AF-A0A380FHJ4-F1
#
_entry.id   AF-A0A380FHJ4-F1
#
_cell.length_a   1.000
_cell.length_b   1.000
_cell.length_c   1.000
_cell.angle_alpha   90.00
_cell.angle_beta   90.00
_cell.angle_gamma   90.00
#
_symmetry.space_group_name_H-M   'P 1'
#
loop_
_entity.id
_entity.type
_entity.pdbx_description
1 polymer ?
#
loop_
_entity_poly.entity_id
_entity_poly.type
_entity_poly.pdbx_seq_one_letter_code
_entity_poly.pdbx_strand_id
1 'polypeptide(L)'
;MTLEITNDYGSIDISNEVIASVVGSKAVECYGIVGMASRQQVRDGIAEILGYDNYAKGIIVKEENGLVNIDMYIIVSFGTKNL
;
A
#
# COMPACT_ATOMS: atom_id res chain seq x y z
N MET A 1 14.22 1.02 4.70
CA MET A 1 14.63 -0.39 4.59
C MET A 1 14.44 -0.79 3.14
N THR A 2 15.33 -1.59 2.60
CA THR A 2 15.39 -1.97 1.19
C THR A 2 15.51 -3.47 1.12
N LEU A 3 14.73 -4.09 0.23
CA LEU A 3 14.96 -5.48 -0.16
C LEU A 3 16.12 -5.49 -1.15
N GLU A 4 17.21 -6.18 -0.79
CA GLU A 4 18.39 -6.29 -1.63
C GLU A 4 18.40 -7.65 -2.35
N ILE A 5 18.59 -7.62 -3.68
CA ILE A 5 18.72 -8.82 -4.51
C ILE A 5 20.06 -8.72 -5.24
N THR A 6 20.96 -9.67 -4.98
CA THR A 6 22.31 -9.70 -5.57
C THR A 6 22.53 -10.99 -6.36
N ASN A 7 23.08 -10.88 -7.57
CA ASN A 7 23.46 -12.00 -8.44
C ASN A 7 24.73 -11.67 -9.25
N ASP A 8 25.14 -12.56 -10.15
CA ASP A 8 26.35 -12.43 -10.97
C ASP A 8 26.36 -11.19 -11.90
N TYR A 9 25.20 -10.56 -12.13
CA TYR A 9 25.05 -9.37 -12.98
C TYR A 9 24.99 -8.06 -12.16
N GLY A 10 25.00 -8.13 -10.83
CA GLY A 10 25.00 -6.97 -9.93
C GLY A 10 23.95 -7.06 -8.82
N SER A 11 23.64 -5.90 -8.25
CA SER A 11 22.74 -5.75 -7.10
C SER A 11 21.58 -4.82 -7.43
N ILE A 12 20.40 -5.16 -6.94
CA ILE A 12 19.17 -4.36 -7.03
C ILE A 12 18.68 -4.08 -5.61
N ASP A 13 18.49 -2.80 -5.31
CA ASP A 13 17.86 -2.33 -4.08
C ASP A 13 16.42 -1.89 -4.37
N ILE A 14 15.45 -2.52 -3.71
CA ILE A 14 14.04 -2.17 -3.82
C ILE A 14 13.61 -1.53 -2.51
N SER A 15 13.25 -0.24 -2.56
CA SER A 15 12.81 0.46 -1.36
C SER A 15 11.40 0.03 -0.92
N ASN A 16 11.12 0.13 0.37
CA ASN A 16 9.79 -0.11 0.91
C ASN A 16 8.72 0.78 0.25
N GLU A 17 9.06 2.00 -0.15
CA GLU A 17 8.15 2.91 -0.86
C GLU A 17 7.77 2.37 -2.24
N VAL A 18 8.71 1.75 -2.96
CA VAL A 18 8.43 1.10 -4.25
C VAL A 18 7.49 -0.09 -4.05
N ILE A 19 7.76 -0.93 -3.06
CA ILE A 19 6.90 -2.07 -2.72
C ILE A 19 5.49 -1.58 -2.35
N ALA A 20 5.40 -0.58 -1.48
CA ALA A 20 4.12 -0.01 -1.05
C ALA A 20 3.32 0.57 -2.22
N SER A 21 3.98 1.29 -3.14
CA SER A 21 3.33 1.86 -4.32
C SER A 21 2.74 0.77 -5.23
N VAL A 22 3.53 -0.28 -5.54
CA VAL A 22 3.07 -1.39 -6.37
C VAL A 22 1.89 -2.11 -5.71
N VAL A 23 2.00 -2.44 -4.43
CA VAL A 23 0.93 -3.11 -3.67
C VAL A 23 -0.33 -2.27 -3.66
N GLY A 24 -0.23 -0.97 -3.36
CA GLY A 24 -1.39 -0.07 -3.27
C GLY A 24 -2.11 0.09 -4.61
N SER A 25 -1.34 0.23 -5.70
CA SER A 25 -1.91 0.29 -7.06
C SER A 25 -2.67 -0.97 -7.42
N LYS A 26 -2.20 -2.15 -6.98
CA LYS A 26 -2.86 -3.43 -7.23
C LYS A 26 -4.05 -3.67 -6.29
N ALA A 27 -3.97 -3.20 -5.05
CA ALA A 27 -5.05 -3.36 -4.08
C ALA A 27 -6.33 -2.64 -4.54
N VAL A 28 -6.24 -1.44 -5.12
CA VAL A 28 -7.43 -0.71 -5.61
C VAL A 28 -8.06 -1.31 -6.88
N GLU A 29 -7.37 -2.23 -7.55
CA GLU A 29 -7.95 -3.02 -8.65
C GLU A 29 -8.85 -4.16 -8.12
N CYS A 30 -8.75 -4.52 -6.84
CA CYS A 30 -9.59 -5.54 -6.23
C CYS A 30 -11.01 -5.02 -5.97
N TYR A 31 -12.02 -5.82 -6.34
CA TYR A 31 -13.42 -5.46 -6.16
C TYR A 31 -13.73 -5.04 -4.71
N GLY A 32 -14.36 -3.88 -4.57
CA GLY A 32 -14.77 -3.33 -3.29
C GLY A 32 -13.72 -2.48 -2.59
N ILE A 33 -12.45 -2.51 -2.99
CA ILE A 33 -11.43 -1.59 -2.47
C ILE A 33 -11.51 -0.27 -3.23
N VAL A 34 -11.78 0.83 -2.52
CA VAL A 34 -11.91 2.17 -3.12
C VAL A 34 -10.78 3.12 -2.75
N GLY A 35 -9.87 2.69 -1.87
CA GLY A 35 -8.72 3.47 -1.47
C GLY A 35 -7.98 2.85 -0.30
N MET A 36 -6.96 3.57 0.15
CA MET A 36 -6.09 3.17 1.26
C MET A 36 -6.23 4.17 2.42
N ALA A 37 -6.17 3.70 3.66
CA ALA A 37 -6.36 4.50 4.85
C ALA A 37 -5.04 4.73 5.61
N SER A 38 -4.73 5.99 5.93
CA SER A 38 -3.60 6.31 6.82
C SER A 38 -3.83 5.78 8.23
N ARG A 39 -2.77 5.33 8.92
CA ARG A 39 -2.84 4.96 10.35
C ARG A 39 -3.11 6.17 11.28
N GLN A 40 -2.88 7.40 10.81
CA GLN A 40 -3.03 8.64 11.59
C GLN A 40 -4.43 9.27 11.44
N GLN A 41 -5.48 8.45 11.42
CA GLN A 41 -6.88 8.86 11.16
C GLN A 41 -7.44 9.97 12.08
N VAL A 42 -6.76 10.30 13.19
CA VAL A 42 -7.27 11.21 14.21
C VAL A 42 -6.99 12.69 13.88
N ARG A 43 -6.13 13.00 12.90
CA ARG A 43 -5.80 14.40 12.54
C ARG A 43 -6.23 14.81 11.13
N ASP A 44 -6.45 13.85 10.24
CA ASP A 44 -6.65 14.10 8.82
C ASP A 44 -8.15 13.96 8.52
N GLY A 45 -8.79 15.06 8.14
CA GLY A 45 -10.23 15.09 7.87
C GLY A 45 -10.65 14.13 6.73
N ILE A 46 -11.95 13.86 6.62
CA ILE A 46 -12.56 12.96 5.61
C ILE A 46 -12.09 13.26 4.17
N ALA A 47 -11.78 14.51 3.86
CA ALA A 47 -11.29 14.94 2.54
C ALA A 47 -9.88 14.40 2.19
N GLU A 48 -9.01 14.18 3.17
CA GLU A 48 -7.64 13.68 2.93
C GLU A 48 -7.60 12.15 2.81
N ILE A 49 -8.53 11.47 3.49
CA ILE A 49 -8.77 10.03 3.36
C ILE A 49 -9.26 9.69 1.93
N LEU A 50 -9.96 10.63 1.28
CA LEU A 50 -10.45 10.51 -0.10
C LEU A 50 -9.52 11.15 -1.13
N GLY A 51 -8.35 11.65 -0.72
CA GLY A 51 -7.33 12.20 -1.61
C GLY A 51 -6.75 11.09 -2.51
N TYR A 52 -7.02 11.19 -3.81
CA TYR A 52 -6.78 10.17 -4.83
C TYR A 52 -5.32 9.76 -5.06
N ASP A 53 -4.35 10.43 -4.43
CA ASP A 53 -2.97 10.45 -4.93
C ASP A 53 -1.96 9.70 -4.06
N ASN A 54 -2.38 8.93 -3.06
CA ASN A 54 -1.41 8.29 -2.18
C ASN A 54 -1.74 6.84 -1.80
N TYR A 55 -1.72 5.96 -2.81
CA TYR A 55 -1.91 4.51 -2.66
C TYR A 55 -0.88 3.84 -1.72
N ALA A 56 0.26 4.49 -1.44
CA ALA A 56 1.23 3.99 -0.48
C ALA A 56 0.84 4.25 0.99
N LYS A 57 -0.06 5.20 1.26
CA LYS A 57 -0.53 5.48 2.63
C LYS A 57 -1.27 4.26 3.17
N GLY A 58 -0.96 3.86 4.40
CA GLY A 58 -1.61 2.68 5.00
C GLY A 58 -1.04 1.33 4.54
N ILE A 59 0.11 1.32 3.86
CA ILE A 59 0.84 0.08 3.55
C ILE A 59 2.11 0.04 4.37
N ILE A 60 2.32 -1.04 5.11
CA ILE A 60 3.52 -1.24 5.91
C ILE A 60 4.21 -2.50 5.42
N VAL A 61 5.42 -2.29 4.95
CA VAL A 61 6.30 -3.35 4.48
C VAL A 61 7.25 -3.73 5.61
N LYS A 62 7.22 -4.98 6.01
CA LYS A 62 8.14 -5.58 6.99
C LYS A 62 8.85 -6.74 6.33
N GLU A 63 10.16 -6.80 6.50
CA GLU A 63 10.93 -7.97 6.11
C GLU A 63 11.25 -8.78 7.35
N GLU A 64 10.88 -10.06 7.36
CA GLU A 64 11.20 -10.98 8.44
C GLU A 64 11.59 -12.34 7.83
N ASN A 65 12.79 -12.83 8.17
CA ASN A 65 13.30 -14.13 7.72
C ASN A 65 13.31 -14.32 6.19
N GLY A 66 13.60 -13.26 5.43
CA GLY A 66 13.58 -13.29 3.96
C GLY A 66 12.17 -13.32 3.34
N LEU A 67 11.12 -13.12 4.15
CA LEU A 67 9.75 -12.97 3.71
C LEU A 67 9.32 -11.50 3.83
N VAL A 68 8.65 -11.01 2.79
CA VAL A 68 8.05 -9.68 2.78
C VAL A 68 6.62 -9.79 3.30
N ASN A 69 6.39 -9.26 4.50
CA ASN A 69 5.09 -9.13 5.12
C ASN A 69 4.51 -7.73 4.83
N ILE A 70 3.24 -7.69 4.42
CA ILE A 70 2.56 -6.46 4.01
C ILE A 70 1.30 -6.30 4.86
N ASP A 71 1.29 -5.30 5.74
CA ASP A 71 0.06 -4.88 6.42
C ASP A 71 -0.63 -3.79 5.57
N MET A 72 -1.90 -3.99 5.21
CA MET A 72 -2.69 -3.04 4.44
C MET A 72 -3.88 -2.50 5.24
N TYR A 73 -4.03 -1.18 5.22
CA TYR A 73 -5.17 -0.46 5.78
C TYR A 73 -6.01 0.06 4.62
N ILE A 74 -7.17 -0.55 4.39
CA ILE A 74 -7.99 -0.31 3.19
C ILE A 74 -9.30 0.37 3.52
N ILE A 75 -9.84 1.09 2.53
CA ILE A 75 -11.21 1.61 2.54
C ILE A 75 -12.02 0.74 1.59
N VAL A 76 -13.08 0.14 2.12
CA VAL A 76 -13.95 -0.77 1.38
C VAL A 76 -15.30 -0.10 1.15
N SER A 77 -15.77 -0.17 -0.09
CA SER A 77 -17.15 0.20 -0.44
C SER A 77 -18.12 -0.86 0.07
N PHE A 78 -19.14 -0.44 0.81
CA PHE A 78 -20.22 -1.30 1.29
C PHE A 78 -21.58 -0.73 0.88
N GLY A 79 -22.45 -1.58 0.32
CA GLY A 79 -23.83 -1.20 -0.03
C GLY A 79 -23.97 -0.28 -1.25
N THR A 80 -22.94 -0.14 -2.09
CA THR A 80 -23.07 0.61 -3.33
C THR A 80 -23.99 -0.11 -4.30
N LYS A 81 -25.12 0.53 -4.62
CA LYS A 81 -25.97 0.14 -5.73
C LYS A 81 -25.18 0.45 -7.01
N ASN A 82 -24.74 -0.56 -7.75
CA ASN A 82 -24.27 -0.34 -9.12
C ASN A 82 -25.44 0.28 -9.88
N LEU A 83 -25.31 1.56 -10.22
CA LEU A 83 -26.19 2.29 -11.15
C LEU A 83 -25.64 2.12 -12.56
#